data_AF-A0AAU9J4D9-F1
#
_entry.id   AF-A0AAU9J4D9-F1
#
_cell.length_a   1.000
_cell.length_b   1.000
_cell.length_c   1.000
_cell.angle_alpha   90.00
_cell.angle_beta   90.00
_cell.angle_gamma   90.00
#
_symmetry.space_group_name_H-M   'P 1'
#
loop_
_entity.id
_entity.type
_entity.pdbx_description
1 polymer ?
#
loop_
_entity_poly.entity_id
_entity_poly.type
_entity_poly.pdbx_seq_one_letter_code
_entity_poly.pdbx_strand_id
1 'polypeptide(L)'
;MLNLFLLLTLALGFTPDRIPATNPPPDARAHSLMANFPGLNLIMIFGGYSDPTNSIYSDIWAFDLLAETWERLVPSDGNSPGNF
;
A
#
# COMPACT_ATOMS: atom_id res chain seq x y z
N MET A 1 24.52 -26.21 14.33
CA MET A 1 24.94 -24.81 14.03
C MET A 1 24.16 -24.37 12.82
N LEU A 2 23.16 -23.49 12.99
CA LEU A 2 22.42 -22.89 11.88
C LEU A 2 23.41 -22.00 11.11
N ASN A 3 23.66 -22.33 9.85
CA ASN A 3 24.81 -21.87 9.07
C ASN A 3 24.65 -20.40 8.66
N LEU A 4 25.64 -19.55 9.00
CA LEU A 4 25.75 -18.14 8.59
C LEU A 4 25.60 -17.95 7.08
N PHE A 5 25.98 -18.97 6.30
CA PHE A 5 25.83 -19.00 4.85
C PHE A 5 24.37 -18.96 4.38
N LEU A 6 23.46 -19.61 5.13
CA LEU A 6 22.01 -19.61 4.85
C LEU A 6 21.38 -18.23 5.14
N LEU A 7 21.86 -17.57 6.21
CA LEU A 7 21.46 -16.20 6.55
C LEU A 7 21.92 -15.18 5.49
N LEU A 8 23.14 -15.34 4.96
CA LEU A 8 23.66 -14.45 3.91
C LEU A 8 22.90 -14.63 2.57
N THR A 9 22.51 -15.85 2.22
CA THR A 9 21.74 -16.11 0.99
C THR A 9 20.32 -15.58 1.08
N LEU A 10 19.67 -15.66 2.24
CA LEU A 10 18.36 -15.04 2.46
C LEU A 10 18.42 -13.51 2.45
N ALA A 11 19.49 -12.91 2.98
CA ALA A 11 19.67 -11.46 3.01
C ALA A 11 19.95 -10.84 1.63
N LEU A 12 20.60 -11.58 0.72
CA LEU A 12 20.91 -11.13 -0.64
C LEU A 12 19.83 -11.47 -1.67
N GLY A 13 18.88 -12.35 -1.33
CA GLY A 13 17.77 -12.75 -2.22
C GLY A 13 16.53 -11.84 -2.14
N PHE A 14 16.49 -10.89 -1.22
CA PHE A 14 15.40 -9.94 -1.10
C PHE A 14 15.67 -8.72 -1.98
N THR A 15 15.31 -8.80 -3.26
CA THR A 15 15.20 -7.62 -4.11
C THR A 15 13.79 -7.07 -3.97
N PRO A 16 13.59 -5.86 -3.40
CA PRO A 16 12.29 -5.22 -3.42
C PRO A 16 11.86 -5.06 -4.88
N ASP A 17 10.85 -5.82 -5.32
CA ASP A 17 10.25 -5.62 -6.63
C ASP A 17 9.15 -4.56 -6.50
N ARG A 18 9.03 -3.71 -7.53
CA ARG A 18 7.92 -2.76 -7.57
C ARG A 18 6.70 -3.51 -8.08
N ILE A 19 5.57 -3.31 -7.42
CA ILE A 19 4.27 -3.78 -7.91
C ILE A 19 4.09 -3.28 -9.36
N PRO A 20 3.76 -4.16 -10.32
CA PRO A 20 3.66 -3.82 -11.74
C PRO A 20 2.68 -2.66 -12.00
N ALA A 21 2.89 -1.91 -13.08
CA ALA A 21 2.18 -0.66 -13.38
C ALA A 21 0.67 -0.81 -13.70
N THR A 22 0.14 -2.03 -13.75
CA THR A 22 -1.30 -2.28 -13.89
C THR A 22 -1.99 -1.94 -12.58
N ASN A 23 -2.90 -0.96 -12.62
CA ASN A 23 -3.47 -0.29 -11.45
C ASN A 23 -2.37 0.23 -10.51
N PRO A 24 -1.74 1.37 -10.87
CA PRO A 24 -0.64 1.91 -10.09
C PRO A 24 -1.09 2.23 -8.65
N PRO A 25 -0.15 2.17 -7.69
CA PRO A 25 -0.41 2.53 -6.30
C PRO A 25 -0.95 3.95 -6.16
N PRO A 26 -1.51 4.29 -4.98
CA PRO A 26 -1.76 5.69 -4.64
C PRO A 26 -0.48 6.54 -4.84
N ASP A 27 -0.69 7.81 -5.18
CA ASP A 27 0.41 8.78 -5.26
C ASP A 27 1.26 8.76 -3.98
N ALA A 28 2.57 9.01 -4.15
CA ALA A 28 3.51 9.04 -3.04
C ALA A 28 3.06 10.02 -1.94
N ARG A 29 2.93 9.48 -0.73
CA ARG A 29 2.34 10.15 0.43
C ARG A 29 2.93 9.63 1.74
N ALA A 30 2.90 10.48 2.75
CA ALA A 30 3.26 10.19 4.13
C ALA A 30 2.03 10.35 5.04
N HIS A 31 2.15 9.94 6.30
CA HIS A 31 1.10 10.10 7.32
C HIS A 31 -0.25 9.45 6.98
N SER A 32 -0.29 8.50 6.04
CA SER A 32 -1.50 7.73 5.76
C SER A 32 -1.82 6.75 6.88
N LEU A 33 -3.12 6.47 7.07
CA LEU A 33 -3.57 5.38 7.92
C LEU A 33 -3.54 4.06 7.14
N MET A 34 -3.15 2.97 7.79
CA MET A 34 -3.07 1.65 7.17
C MET A 34 -3.70 0.59 8.07
N ALA A 35 -4.49 -0.30 7.47
CA ALA A 35 -5.10 -1.44 8.15
C ALA A 35 -4.98 -2.71 7.30
N ASN A 36 -4.68 -3.84 7.94
CA ASN A 36 -4.69 -5.16 7.31
C ASN A 36 -6.03 -5.85 7.56
N PHE A 37 -6.62 -6.44 6.53
CA PHE A 37 -7.85 -7.22 6.58
C PHE A 37 -7.59 -8.65 6.12
N PRO A 38 -7.10 -9.54 7.01
CA PRO A 38 -6.69 -10.90 6.62
C PRO A 38 -7.82 -11.73 6.00
N GLY A 39 -9.06 -11.59 6.49
CA GLY A 39 -10.21 -12.32 5.96
C GLY A 39 -10.60 -11.93 4.52
N LEU A 40 -10.08 -10.80 4.02
CA LEU A 40 -10.30 -10.33 2.66
C LEU A 40 -9.02 -10.37 1.81
N ASN A 41 -7.87 -10.73 2.38
CA ASN A 41 -6.56 -10.61 1.74
C ASN A 41 -6.25 -9.20 1.23
N LEU A 42 -6.62 -8.16 2.01
CA LEU A 42 -6.45 -6.77 1.60
C LEU A 42 -5.66 -5.96 2.63
N ILE A 43 -4.80 -5.07 2.14
CA ILE A 43 -4.29 -3.93 2.92
C ILE A 43 -5.04 -2.68 2.46
N MET A 44 -5.62 -1.94 3.40
CA MET A 44 -6.28 -0.67 3.12
C MET A 44 -5.40 0.49 3.54
N ILE A 45 -5.38 1.54 2.71
CA ILE A 45 -4.76 2.83 2.98
C ILE A 45 -5.84 3.90 2.92
N PHE A 46 -5.81 4.83 3.88
CA PHE A 46 -6.62 6.03 3.84
C PHE A 46 -5.78 7.29 4.00
N GLY A 47 -6.06 8.26 3.12
CA GLY A 47 -5.56 9.61 3.19
C GLY A 47 -4.04 9.74 3.15
N GLY A 48 -3.51 10.73 3.87
CA GLY A 48 -2.09 11.07 3.94
C GLY A 48 -1.80 12.45 3.35
N TYR A 49 -0.53 12.80 3.29
CA TYR A 49 -0.05 14.09 2.84
C TYR A 49 1.22 13.95 1.98
N SER A 50 1.36 14.80 0.98
CA SER A 50 2.52 14.82 0.09
C SER A 50 3.21 16.19 0.18
N ASP A 51 4.39 16.24 0.79
CA ASP A 51 5.22 17.46 0.83
C ASP A 51 5.54 18.02 -0.56
N PRO A 52 5.96 17.20 -1.57
CA PRO A 52 6.35 17.73 -2.87
C PRO A 52 5.22 18.46 -3.61
N THR A 53 3.97 18.05 -3.37
CA THR A 53 2.78 18.58 -4.06
C THR A 53 1.89 19.43 -3.15
N ASN A 54 2.23 19.54 -1.86
CA ASN A 54 1.41 20.14 -0.81
C ASN A 54 -0.06 19.64 -0.83
N SER A 55 -0.26 18.35 -1.10
CA SER A 55 -1.59 17.75 -1.25
C SER A 55 -1.97 16.95 -0.01
N ILE A 56 -3.19 17.17 0.50
CA ILE A 56 -3.83 16.34 1.52
C ILE A 56 -4.81 15.41 0.82
N TYR A 57 -4.73 14.12 1.13
CA TYR A 57 -5.58 13.11 0.54
C TYR A 57 -6.67 12.64 1.50
N SER A 58 -7.85 12.36 0.95
CA SER A 58 -9.01 11.74 1.61
C SER A 58 -9.59 10.57 0.81
N ASP A 59 -8.78 9.98 -0.06
CA ASP A 59 -9.11 8.77 -0.81
C ASP A 59 -8.83 7.51 0.01
N ILE A 60 -9.49 6.42 -0.38
CA ILE A 60 -9.27 5.07 0.13
C ILE A 60 -8.69 4.23 -1.00
N TRP A 61 -7.62 3.49 -0.68
CA TRP A 61 -7.00 2.52 -1.57
C TRP A 61 -6.95 1.16 -0.91
N ALA A 62 -7.11 0.11 -1.69
CA ALA A 62 -6.92 -1.26 -1.26
C ALA A 62 -5.85 -1.94 -2.12
N PHE A 63 -5.00 -2.74 -1.49
CA PHE A 63 -4.04 -3.61 -2.14
C PHE A 63 -4.47 -5.06 -1.92
N ASP A 64 -4.79 -5.75 -3.01
CA ASP A 64 -5.10 -7.18 -3.01
C ASP A 64 -3.81 -7.99 -2.91
N LEU A 65 -3.66 -8.74 -1.82
CA LEU A 65 -2.48 -9.55 -1.51
C LEU A 65 -2.35 -10.81 -2.36
N LEU A 66 -3.43 -11.25 -3.03
CA LEU A 66 -3.42 -12.40 -3.94
C LEU A 66 -3.17 -11.97 -5.37
N ALA A 67 -3.86 -10.92 -5.82
CA ALA A 67 -3.74 -10.40 -7.18
C ALA A 67 -2.54 -9.46 -7.36
N GLU A 68 -1.95 -8.98 -6.27
CA GLU A 68 -0.87 -7.99 -6.25
C GLU A 68 -1.24 -6.71 -7.02
N THR A 69 -2.48 -6.24 -6.85
CA THR A 69 -3.00 -5.05 -7.54
C THR A 69 -3.56 -4.03 -6.58
N TRP A 70 -3.47 -2.75 -6.97
CA TRP A 70 -4.16 -1.67 -6.28
C TRP A 70 -5.56 -1.45 -6.85
N GLU A 71 -6.45 -0.98 -6.00
CA GLU A 71 -7.76 -0.48 -6.39
C GLU A 71 -8.08 0.77 -5.56
N ARG A 72 -8.56 1.81 -6.22
CA ARG A 72 -9.13 2.97 -5.55
C ARG A 72 -10.58 2.68 -5.20
N LEU A 73 -10.91 2.69 -3.91
CA LEU A 73 -12.27 2.46 -3.44
C LEU A 73 -13.05 3.78 -3.41
N VAL A 74 -14.25 3.75 -4.01
CA VAL A 74 -15.17 4.90 -4.04
C VAL A 74 -16.45 4.51 -3.29
N PRO A 75 -16.83 5.24 -2.23
CA PRO A 75 -18.10 5.03 -1.54
C PRO A 75 -19.30 5.13 -2.49
N SER A 76 -20.31 4.29 -2.27
CA SER A 76 -21.49 4.20 -3.16
C SER A 76 -22.34 5.47 -3.18
N ASP A 77 -22.25 6.30 -2.14
CA ASP A 77 -22.89 7.60 -2.05
C ASP A 77 -22.06 8.73 -2.70
N GLY A 78 -20.86 8.41 -3.21
CA GLY A 78 -19.94 9.34 -3.87
C GLY A 78 -19.23 10.31 -2.93
N ASN A 79 -19.48 10.26 -1.63
CA ASN A 79 -18.85 11.16 -0.68
C ASN A 79 -17.49 10.60 -0.26
N SER A 80 -16.45 11.43 -0.35
CA SER A 80 -15.16 11.11 0.28
C SER A 80 -15.29 11.20 1.81
N PRO A 81 -14.60 10.34 2.59
CA PRO A 81 -14.60 10.38 4.05
C PRO A 81 -14.15 11.71 4.69
N GLY A 82 -13.66 12.68 3.91
CA GLY A 82 -13.20 13.98 4.38
C GLY A 82 -11.73 13.99 4.82
N ASN A 83 -11.15 15.18 4.98
CA ASN A 83 -9.80 15.35 5.52
C ASN A 83 -9.87 15.50 7.05
N PHE A 84 -8.92 14.90 7.79
CA PHE A 84 -8.73 15.12 9.23
C PHE A 84 -7.64 16.16 9.49
#